data_AF-A0A5C7A3Q7-F1
#
_entry.id   AF-A0A5C7A3Q7-F1
#
_cell.length_a   1.000
_cell.length_b   1.000
_cell.length_c   1.000
_cell.angle_alpha   90.00
_cell.angle_beta   90.00
_cell.angle_gamma   90.00
#
_symmetry.space_group_name_H-M   'P 1'
#
loop_
_entity.id
_entity.type
_entity.pdbx_description
1 polymer ?
#
loop_
_entity_poly.entity_id
_entity_poly.type
_entity_poly.pdbx_seq_one_letter_code
_entity_poly.pdbx_strand_id
1 'polypeptide(L)'
;MFTENGIVENASIIILTLCLLRCAQYAVQSRVKQGTYFWLASVLVFFTVMRRELSYLSDTLVPSDFIFLSQSYDWWEDSVLLGIYVIAISLLIYSWRYFWAVLKNTALSLYIGVAVLALIQYMGENAIVFPETLGGMVEEISEDIIYSIALIYLWVFNLAYFEAQLTYKLGVELKAE
;
A
#
# COMPACT_ATOMS: atom_id res chain seq x y z
N MET A 1 -1.30 25.28 12.08
CA MET A 1 -2.28 25.91 11.15
C MET A 1 -1.52 26.27 9.88
N PHE A 2 -1.53 25.34 8.92
CA PHE A 2 -1.02 25.39 7.53
C PHE A 2 0.29 26.14 7.27
N THR A 3 1.40 25.44 6.95
CA THR A 3 2.28 25.87 5.83
C THR A 3 3.39 24.91 5.36
N GLU A 4 3.86 23.89 6.12
CA GLU A 4 4.87 22.93 5.59
C GLU A 4 4.33 21.49 5.45
N ASN A 5 3.79 20.89 6.51
CA ASN A 5 3.30 19.49 6.48
C ASN A 5 2.11 19.28 5.53
N GLY A 6 1.29 20.32 5.33
CA GLY A 6 0.11 20.23 4.46
C GLY A 6 0.42 20.09 2.97
N ILE A 7 1.62 20.46 2.50
CA ILE A 7 1.99 20.25 1.08
C ILE A 7 2.45 18.81 0.87
N VAL A 8 3.24 18.30 1.81
CA VAL A 8 3.78 16.93 1.80
C VAL A 8 2.64 15.93 1.96
N GLU A 9 1.79 16.06 2.98
CA GLU A 9 0.59 15.20 3.16
C GLU A 9 -0.32 15.20 1.92
N ASN A 10 -0.57 16.38 1.34
CA ASN A 10 -1.39 16.48 0.13
C ASN A 10 -0.71 15.78 -1.08
N ALA A 11 0.61 15.83 -1.18
CA ALA A 11 1.36 15.12 -2.20
C ALA A 11 1.27 13.60 -2.00
N SER A 12 1.43 13.11 -0.78
CA SER A 12 1.30 11.69 -0.42
C SER A 12 -0.08 11.16 -0.80
N ILE A 13 -1.15 11.89 -0.47
CA ILE A 13 -2.54 11.52 -0.80
C ILE A 13 -2.74 11.43 -2.32
N ILE A 14 -2.19 12.38 -3.09
CA ILE A 14 -2.27 12.35 -4.56
C ILE A 14 -1.55 11.12 -5.11
N ILE A 15 -0.34 10.84 -4.64
CA ILE A 15 0.46 9.68 -5.06
C ILE A 15 -0.28 8.38 -4.74
N LEU A 16 -0.80 8.23 -3.52
CA LEU A 16 -1.58 7.07 -3.09
C LEU A 16 -2.85 6.90 -3.90
N THR A 17 -3.54 8.00 -4.25
CA THR A 17 -4.71 7.97 -5.13
C THR A 17 -4.35 7.44 -6.52
N LEU A 18 -3.23 7.90 -7.09
CA LEU A 18 -2.75 7.40 -8.37
C LEU A 18 -2.37 5.92 -8.31
N CYS A 19 -1.72 5.47 -7.23
CA CYS A 19 -1.43 4.06 -6.98
C CYS A 19 -2.72 3.22 -6.92
N LEU A 20 -3.71 3.65 -6.15
CA LEU A 20 -4.99 2.98 -6.01
C LEU A 20 -5.71 2.87 -7.36
N LEU A 21 -5.76 3.96 -8.13
CA LEU A 21 -6.36 3.97 -9.46
C LEU A 21 -5.64 3.03 -10.42
N ARG A 22 -4.30 2.96 -10.38
CA ARG A 22 -3.52 2.01 -11.20
C ARG A 22 -3.78 0.57 -10.80
N CYS A 23 -3.83 0.24 -9.50
CA CYS A 23 -4.19 -1.10 -9.04
C CYS A 23 -5.62 -1.48 -9.47
N ALA A 24 -6.58 -0.56 -9.36
CA ALA A 24 -7.95 -0.80 -9.81
C ALA A 24 -8.02 -1.02 -11.34
N GLN A 25 -7.27 -0.25 -12.12
CA GLN A 25 -7.12 -0.47 -13.56
C GLN A 25 -6.56 -1.86 -13.86
N TYR A 26 -5.51 -2.30 -13.16
CA TYR A 26 -4.94 -3.63 -13.33
C TYR A 26 -5.89 -4.75 -12.90
N ALA A 27 -6.69 -4.55 -11.86
CA ALA A 27 -7.71 -5.51 -11.46
C ALA A 27 -8.74 -5.75 -12.58
N VAL A 28 -9.18 -4.67 -13.24
CA VAL A 28 -10.15 -4.73 -14.36
C VAL A 28 -9.52 -5.29 -15.64
N GLN A 29 -8.26 -4.97 -15.91
CA GLN A 29 -7.58 -5.36 -17.16
C GLN A 29 -6.94 -6.75 -17.12
N SER A 30 -6.73 -7.31 -15.93
CA SER A 30 -6.11 -8.62 -15.73
C SER A 30 -6.88 -9.72 -16.45
N ARG A 31 -6.17 -10.52 -17.25
CA ARG A 31 -6.75 -11.66 -17.99
C ARG A 31 -6.65 -12.96 -17.18
N VAL A 32 -5.90 -12.94 -16.08
CA VAL A 32 -5.69 -14.07 -15.19
C VAL A 32 -6.52 -13.86 -13.93
N LYS A 33 -7.42 -14.80 -13.59
CA LYS A 33 -8.25 -14.68 -12.38
C LYS A 33 -7.45 -14.38 -11.12
N GLN A 34 -6.30 -15.05 -10.94
CA GLN A 34 -5.41 -14.80 -9.80
C GLN A 34 -4.84 -13.38 -9.80
N GLY A 35 -4.56 -12.81 -10.98
CA GLY A 35 -4.11 -11.42 -11.13
C GLY A 35 -5.17 -10.44 -10.67
N THR A 36 -6.43 -10.62 -11.08
CA THR A 36 -7.56 -9.79 -10.59
C THR A 36 -7.62 -9.75 -9.07
N TYR A 37 -7.55 -10.91 -8.40
CA TYR A 37 -7.60 -10.96 -6.92
C TYR A 37 -6.36 -10.35 -6.26
N PHE A 38 -5.17 -10.54 -6.83
CA PHE A 38 -3.95 -9.89 -6.37
C PHE A 38 -4.09 -8.36 -6.42
N TRP A 39 -4.55 -7.81 -7.55
CA TRP A 39 -4.71 -6.37 -7.71
C TRP A 39 -5.83 -5.80 -6.85
N LEU A 40 -6.92 -6.54 -6.64
CA LEU A 40 -7.95 -6.17 -5.66
C LEU A 40 -7.39 -6.12 -4.24
N ALA A 41 -6.53 -7.07 -3.86
CA ALA A 41 -5.84 -7.01 -2.58
C ALA A 41 -4.94 -5.77 -2.49
N SER A 42 -4.22 -5.43 -3.55
CA SER A 42 -3.41 -4.20 -3.60
C SER A 42 -4.26 -2.94 -3.46
N VAL A 43 -5.45 -2.88 -4.06
CA VAL A 43 -6.40 -1.76 -3.88
C VAL A 43 -6.78 -1.62 -2.40
N LEU A 44 -7.11 -2.73 -1.73
CA LEU A 44 -7.45 -2.72 -0.30
C LEU A 44 -6.28 -2.24 0.56
N VAL A 45 -5.04 -2.66 0.24
CA VAL A 45 -3.84 -2.19 0.95
C VAL A 45 -3.61 -0.69 0.74
N PHE A 46 -3.70 -0.18 -0.49
CA PHE A 46 -3.56 1.26 -0.71
C PHE A 46 -4.69 2.07 -0.05
N PHE A 47 -5.89 1.50 0.03
CA PHE A 47 -6.99 2.12 0.75
C PHE A 47 -6.71 2.23 2.26
N THR A 48 -6.15 1.20 2.90
CA THR A 48 -5.80 1.28 4.33
C THR A 48 -4.66 2.26 4.59
N VAL A 49 -3.66 2.33 3.72
CA VAL A 49 -2.60 3.34 3.79
C VAL A 49 -3.17 4.76 3.63
N MET A 50 -4.05 4.96 2.63
CA MET A 50 -4.71 6.26 2.42
C MET A 50 -5.59 6.68 3.60
N ARG A 51 -6.31 5.74 4.25
CA ARG A 51 -7.02 6.04 5.51
C ARG A 51 -6.03 6.60 6.53
N ARG A 52 -4.90 5.93 6.75
CA ARG A 52 -3.90 6.35 7.76
C ARG A 52 -3.43 7.78 7.53
N GLU A 53 -3.12 8.15 6.28
CA GLU A 53 -2.76 9.53 5.91
C GLU A 53 -3.89 10.54 6.10
N LEU A 54 -5.14 10.09 6.08
CA LEU A 54 -6.34 10.93 6.28
C LEU A 54 -6.87 10.89 7.72
N SER A 55 -6.12 10.33 8.67
CA SER A 55 -6.54 10.21 10.08
C SER A 55 -6.86 11.56 10.73
N TYR A 56 -6.19 12.64 10.32
CA TYR A 56 -6.53 14.00 10.79
C TYR A 56 -7.97 14.42 10.45
N LEU A 57 -8.57 13.88 9.37
CA LEU A 57 -9.95 14.18 9.01
C LEU A 57 -10.93 13.57 10.00
N SER A 58 -10.70 12.34 10.46
CA SER A 58 -11.56 11.74 11.48
C SER A 58 -11.48 12.50 12.79
N ASP A 59 -10.28 12.91 13.21
CA ASP A 59 -10.08 13.70 14.43
C ASP A 59 -10.80 15.06 14.39
N THR A 60 -10.98 15.61 13.18
CA THR A 60 -11.66 16.88 12.97
C THR A 60 -13.18 16.72 12.84
N LEU A 61 -13.64 15.65 12.20
CA LEU A 61 -15.04 15.46 11.80
C LEU A 61 -15.85 14.67 12.83
N VAL A 62 -15.21 13.84 13.64
CA VAL A 62 -15.86 12.95 14.61
C VAL A 62 -15.69 13.51 16.01
N PRO A 63 -16.80 13.77 16.75
CA PRO A 63 -16.71 14.15 18.15
C PRO A 63 -15.98 13.08 18.97
N SER A 64 -15.08 13.50 19.87
CA SER A 64 -14.29 12.58 20.69
C SER A 64 -15.13 11.74 21.67
N ASP A 65 -16.37 12.15 21.94
CA ASP A 65 -17.36 11.45 22.74
C ASP A 65 -18.33 10.60 21.90
N PHE A 66 -18.06 10.43 20.61
CA PHE A 66 -18.88 9.59 19.74
C PHE A 66 -18.84 8.13 20.20
N ILE A 67 -20.02 7.62 20.55
CA ILE A 67 -20.22 6.23 20.93
C ILE A 67 -21.30 5.63 20.02
N PHE A 68 -20.97 4.53 19.37
CA PHE A 68 -21.91 3.75 18.57
C PHE A 68 -21.90 2.30 19.04
N LEU A 69 -23.07 1.75 19.36
CA LEU A 69 -23.22 0.38 19.90
C LEU A 69 -22.31 0.10 21.11
N SER A 70 -22.20 1.07 22.02
CA SER A 70 -21.35 1.00 23.23
C SER A 70 -19.85 0.92 22.98
N GLN A 71 -19.40 1.23 21.76
CA GLN A 71 -17.99 1.27 21.38
C GLN A 71 -17.63 2.67 20.87
N SER A 72 -16.38 3.08 21.07
CA SER A 72 -15.84 4.34 20.55
C SER A 72 -15.71 4.30 19.03
N TYR A 73 -15.55 5.47 18.42
CA TYR A 73 -15.17 5.58 17.02
C TYR A 73 -13.90 4.78 16.70
N ASP A 74 -12.83 4.95 17.49
CA ASP A 74 -11.54 4.27 17.30
C ASP A 74 -11.69 2.75 17.25
N TRP A 75 -12.54 2.19 18.13
CA TRP A 75 -12.80 0.74 18.13
C TRP A 75 -13.45 0.27 16.84
N TRP A 76 -14.43 1.02 16.32
CA TRP A 76 -15.09 0.71 15.04
C TRP A 76 -14.11 0.82 13.89
N GLU A 77 -13.28 1.84 13.92
CA GLU A 77 -12.30 2.10 12.89
C GLU A 77 -11.26 0.97 12.82
N ASP A 78 -10.69 0.58 13.96
CA ASP A 78 -9.77 -0.54 14.07
C ASP A 78 -10.43 -1.86 13.63
N SER A 79 -11.70 -2.06 14.00
CA SER A 79 -12.46 -3.27 13.62
C SER A 79 -12.69 -3.36 12.12
N VAL A 80 -13.03 -2.24 11.46
CA VAL A 80 -13.22 -2.18 10.01
C VAL A 80 -11.88 -2.38 9.29
N LEU A 81 -10.81 -1.71 9.74
CA LEU A 81 -9.47 -1.89 9.19
C LEU A 81 -8.99 -3.33 9.31
N LEU A 82 -9.23 -3.97 10.46
CA LEU A 82 -8.92 -5.39 10.67
C LEU A 82 -9.66 -6.27 9.65
N GLY A 83 -10.96 -6.01 9.43
CA GLY A 83 -11.75 -6.71 8.41
C GLY A 83 -11.15 -6.57 7.00
N ILE A 84 -10.73 -5.35 6.64
CA ILE A 84 -10.08 -5.09 5.35
C ILE A 84 -8.75 -5.84 5.25
N TYR A 85 -7.92 -5.86 6.30
CA TYR A 85 -6.66 -6.61 6.31
C TYR A 85 -6.88 -8.11 6.15
N VAL A 86 -7.87 -8.69 6.84
CA VAL A 86 -8.20 -10.12 6.71
C VAL A 86 -8.62 -10.45 5.27
N ILE A 87 -9.44 -9.61 4.65
CA ILE A 87 -9.84 -9.79 3.24
C ILE A 87 -8.62 -9.67 2.32
N ALA A 88 -7.79 -8.64 2.49
CA ALA A 88 -6.59 -8.43 1.67
C ALA A 88 -5.62 -9.62 1.77
N ILE A 89 -5.33 -10.09 2.98
CA ILE A 89 -4.47 -11.27 3.21
C ILE A 89 -5.09 -12.52 2.57
N SER A 90 -6.40 -12.73 2.72
CA SER A 90 -7.09 -13.89 2.12
C SER A 90 -6.98 -13.90 0.60
N LEU A 91 -7.12 -12.73 -0.03
CA LEU A 91 -6.94 -12.56 -1.47
C LEU A 91 -5.48 -12.79 -1.91
N LEU A 92 -4.50 -12.34 -1.12
CA LEU A 92 -3.08 -12.58 -1.38
C LEU A 92 -2.72 -14.06 -1.25
N ILE A 93 -3.25 -14.77 -0.25
CA ILE A 93 -3.09 -16.21 -0.09
C ILE A 93 -3.70 -16.95 -1.28
N TYR A 94 -4.91 -16.58 -1.68
CA TYR A 94 -5.57 -17.17 -2.84
C TYR A 94 -4.79 -16.94 -4.15
N SER A 95 -4.21 -15.75 -4.30
CA SER A 95 -3.40 -15.35 -5.46
C SER A 95 -1.89 -15.61 -5.27
N TRP A 96 -1.49 -16.46 -4.32
CA TRP A 96 -0.10 -16.68 -3.91
C TRP A 96 0.87 -16.92 -5.08
N ARG A 97 0.50 -17.75 -6.07
CA ARG A 97 1.38 -18.01 -7.23
C ARG A 97 1.65 -16.75 -8.05
N TYR A 98 0.63 -15.92 -8.23
CA TYR A 98 0.76 -14.62 -8.90
C TYR A 98 1.59 -13.66 -8.06
N PHE A 99 1.32 -13.59 -6.75
CA PHE A 99 2.11 -12.82 -5.78
C PHE A 99 3.61 -13.18 -5.85
N TRP A 100 3.96 -14.47 -5.83
CA TRP A 100 5.36 -14.90 -5.96
C TRP A 100 5.98 -14.56 -7.31
N ALA A 101 5.22 -14.63 -8.38
CA ALA A 101 5.71 -14.24 -9.69
C ALA A 101 6.05 -12.74 -9.75
N VAL A 102 5.21 -11.88 -9.14
CA VAL A 102 5.49 -10.45 -8.99
C VAL A 102 6.74 -10.24 -8.15
N LEU A 103 6.87 -10.96 -7.02
CA LEU A 103 8.05 -10.85 -6.15
C LEU A 103 9.35 -11.21 -6.89
N LYS A 104 9.35 -12.33 -7.59
CA LYS A 104 10.54 -12.82 -8.33
C LYS A 104 10.90 -11.94 -9.52
N ASN A 105 9.94 -11.22 -10.10
CA ASN A 105 10.15 -10.35 -11.25
C ASN A 105 10.64 -8.94 -10.86
N THR A 106 10.65 -8.62 -9.57
CA THR A 106 11.05 -7.31 -9.07
C THR A 106 12.50 -7.34 -8.62
N ALA A 107 13.26 -6.28 -8.92
CA ALA A 107 14.67 -6.20 -8.57
C ALA A 107 14.88 -6.19 -7.05
N LEU A 108 15.83 -6.99 -6.56
CA LEU A 108 16.16 -7.09 -5.14
C LEU A 108 16.52 -5.73 -4.50
N SER A 109 17.14 -4.84 -5.28
CA SER A 109 17.51 -3.50 -4.83
C SER A 109 16.30 -2.65 -4.41
N LEU A 110 15.14 -2.83 -5.04
CA LEU A 110 13.91 -2.12 -4.65
C LEU A 110 13.41 -2.57 -3.28
N TYR A 111 13.44 -3.88 -3.00
CA TYR A 111 13.06 -4.40 -1.68
C TYR A 111 13.97 -3.90 -0.58
N ILE A 112 15.29 -3.95 -0.82
CA ILE A 112 16.27 -3.45 0.15
C ILE A 112 16.09 -1.95 0.36
N GLY A 113 15.91 -1.18 -0.72
CA GLY A 113 15.71 0.27 -0.65
C GLY A 113 14.47 0.65 0.17
N VAL A 114 13.32 0.04 -0.13
CA VAL A 114 12.07 0.29 0.62
C VAL A 114 12.20 -0.15 2.08
N ALA A 115 12.84 -1.28 2.36
CA ALA A 115 13.06 -1.74 3.73
C ALA A 115 13.95 -0.78 4.54
N VAL A 116 15.02 -0.26 3.93
CA VAL A 116 15.88 0.75 4.56
C VAL A 116 15.11 2.04 4.83
N LEU A 117 14.31 2.50 3.87
CA LEU A 117 13.47 3.70 4.05
C LEU A 117 12.45 3.51 5.17
N ALA A 118 11.79 2.35 5.24
CA ALA A 118 10.84 2.04 6.32
C ALA A 118 11.50 2.02 7.70
N LEU A 119 12.75 1.53 7.80
CA LEU A 119 13.51 1.60 9.04
C LEU A 119 13.89 3.04 9.41
N ILE A 120 14.33 3.84 8.43
CA ILE A 120 14.65 5.26 8.64
C ILE A 120 13.41 6.04 9.10
N GLN A 121 12.26 5.79 8.46
CA GLN A 121 10.97 6.34 8.84
C GLN A 121 10.64 6.01 10.31
N TYR A 122 10.67 4.72 10.67
CA TYR A 122 10.39 4.27 12.03
C TYR A 122 11.34 4.91 13.06
N MET A 123 12.62 5.04 12.70
CA MET A 123 13.60 5.72 13.54
C MET A 123 13.30 7.21 13.69
N GLY A 124 12.85 7.88 12.62
CA GLY A 124 12.40 9.27 12.65
C GLY A 124 11.20 9.48 13.58
N GLU A 125 10.12 8.73 13.35
CA GLU A 125 8.87 8.79 14.12
C GLU A 125 9.11 8.58 15.62
N ASN A 126 9.99 7.64 15.98
CA ASN A 126 10.26 7.28 17.37
C ASN A 126 11.42 8.07 18.00
N ALA A 127 11.91 9.12 17.34
CA ALA A 127 13.07 9.92 17.76
C ALA A 127 14.32 9.07 18.09
N ILE A 128 14.48 7.95 17.39
CA ILE A 128 15.65 7.07 17.48
C ILE A 128 16.67 7.64 16.49
N VAL A 129 17.82 8.11 17.00
CA VAL A 129 18.87 8.81 16.22
C VAL A 129 18.53 10.25 15.81
N PHE A 130 17.26 10.56 15.53
CA PHE A 130 16.82 11.90 15.14
C PHE A 130 16.15 12.63 16.31
N PRO A 131 16.45 13.93 16.56
CA PRO A 131 15.67 14.76 17.47
C PRO A 131 14.21 14.87 17.01
N GLU A 132 13.23 14.96 17.91
CA GLU A 132 11.79 14.97 17.59
C GLU A 132 11.40 15.89 16.43
N THR A 133 11.91 17.13 16.40
CA THR A 133 11.60 18.10 15.35
C THR A 133 12.11 17.69 13.96
N LEU A 134 13.22 16.95 13.91
CA LEU A 134 13.76 16.40 12.67
C LEU A 134 13.19 15.01 12.38
N GLY A 135 12.77 14.27 13.41
CA GLY A 135 12.18 12.95 13.32
C GLY A 135 10.93 12.93 12.47
N GLY A 136 9.99 13.84 12.73
CA GLY A 136 8.78 13.99 11.93
C GLY A 136 9.07 14.32 10.45
N MET A 137 10.04 15.20 10.18
CA MET A 137 10.45 15.48 8.79
C MET A 137 11.04 14.25 8.09
N VAL A 138 11.85 13.47 8.82
CA VAL A 138 12.47 12.25 8.27
C VAL A 138 11.41 11.19 7.98
N GLU A 139 10.42 11.05 8.85
CA GLU A 139 9.27 10.18 8.64
C GLU A 139 8.51 10.55 7.37
N GLU A 140 8.02 11.79 7.28
CA GLU A 140 7.21 12.28 6.15
C GLU A 140 7.97 12.14 4.81
N ILE A 141 9.24 12.53 4.75
CA ILE A 141 10.05 12.42 3.53
C ILE A 141 10.27 10.95 3.14
N SER A 142 10.49 10.07 4.12
CA SER A 142 10.71 8.65 3.84
C SER A 142 9.44 8.00 3.28
N GLU A 143 8.28 8.33 3.83
CA GLU A 143 6.98 7.86 3.32
C GLU A 143 6.73 8.32 1.88
N ASP A 144 6.96 9.61 1.61
CA ASP A 144 6.79 10.18 0.27
C ASP A 144 7.68 9.49 -0.79
N ILE A 145 8.92 9.16 -0.41
CA ILE A 145 9.83 8.41 -1.28
C ILE A 145 9.31 6.99 -1.50
N ILE A 146 8.84 6.30 -0.45
CA ILE A 146 8.28 4.95 -0.57
C ILE A 146 7.06 4.95 -1.50
N TYR A 147 6.14 5.90 -1.34
CA TYR A 147 4.95 6.02 -2.18
C TYR A 147 5.30 6.37 -3.63
N SER A 148 6.29 7.24 -3.83
CA SER A 148 6.80 7.58 -5.16
C SER A 148 7.41 6.36 -5.85
N ILE A 149 8.20 5.56 -5.14
CA ILE A 149 8.76 4.29 -5.65
C ILE A 149 7.61 3.35 -6.06
N ALA A 150 6.59 3.22 -5.21
CA ALA A 150 5.44 2.37 -5.50
C ALA A 150 4.69 2.84 -6.76
N LEU A 151 4.46 4.15 -6.90
CA LEU A 151 3.81 4.73 -8.07
C LEU A 151 4.62 4.50 -9.34
N ILE A 152 5.93 4.78 -9.31
CA ILE A 152 6.82 4.57 -10.46
C ILE A 152 6.84 3.09 -10.85
N TYR A 153 6.93 2.19 -9.87
CA TYR A 153 6.88 0.76 -10.11
C TYR A 153 5.57 0.37 -10.80
N LEU A 154 4.42 0.79 -10.25
CA LEU A 154 3.11 0.53 -10.85
C LEU A 154 2.99 1.12 -12.25
N TRP A 155 3.56 2.31 -12.50
CA TRP A 155 3.47 3.00 -13.79
C TRP A 155 4.27 2.32 -14.89
N VAL A 156 5.45 1.78 -14.54
CA VAL A 156 6.33 1.07 -15.48
C VAL A 156 5.90 -0.39 -15.64
N PHE A 157 5.15 -0.95 -14.68
CA PHE A 157 4.72 -2.34 -14.70
C PHE A 157 3.83 -2.66 -15.91
N ASN A 158 4.33 -3.48 -16.83
CA ASN A 158 3.56 -3.91 -18.00
C ASN A 158 2.76 -5.18 -17.69
N LEU A 159 1.50 -5.00 -17.29
CA LEU A 159 0.58 -6.09 -16.94
C LEU A 159 0.43 -7.12 -18.05
N ALA A 160 0.18 -6.68 -19.29
CA ALA A 160 -0.08 -7.58 -20.41
C ALA A 160 1.15 -8.45 -20.74
N TYR A 161 2.34 -7.86 -20.71
CA TYR A 161 3.59 -8.60 -20.91
C TYR A 161 3.85 -9.58 -19.77
N PHE A 162 3.66 -9.14 -18.52
CA PHE A 162 3.85 -9.97 -17.33
C PHE A 162 2.94 -11.21 -17.35
N GLU A 163 1.64 -11.02 -17.59
CA GLU A 163 0.67 -12.13 -17.63
C GLU A 163 0.91 -13.10 -18.79
N ALA A 164 1.34 -12.60 -19.95
CA ALA A 164 1.70 -13.44 -21.08
C ALA A 164 2.91 -14.33 -20.74
N GLN A 165 3.94 -13.76 -20.12
CA GLN A 165 5.12 -14.51 -19.64
C GLN A 165 4.75 -15.52 -18.55
N LEU A 166 3.91 -15.11 -17.60
CA LEU A 166 3.46 -15.98 -16.50
C LEU A 166 2.68 -17.18 -17.04
N THR A 167 1.74 -16.94 -17.96
CA THR A 167 0.93 -18.01 -18.58
C THR A 167 1.80 -18.96 -19.40
N TYR A 168 2.80 -18.44 -20.12
CA TYR A 168 3.76 -19.27 -20.84
C TYR A 168 4.57 -20.17 -19.90
N LYS A 169 5.15 -19.59 -18.82
CA LYS A 169 5.93 -20.36 -17.83
C LYS A 169 5.10 -21.44 -17.15
N LEU A 170 3.90 -21.10 -16.68
CA LEU A 170 2.99 -22.05 -16.04
C LEU A 170 2.50 -23.13 -17.01
N GLY A 171 2.27 -22.78 -18.28
CA GLY A 171 1.89 -23.74 -19.33
C GLY A 171 3.02 -24.69 -19.73
N VAL A 172 4.27 -24.31 -19.54
CA VAL A 172 5.45 -25.18 -19.71
C VAL A 172 5.63 -26.10 -18.51
N GLU A 173 5.48 -25.59 -17.28
CA GLU A 173 5.58 -26.39 -16.05
C GLU A 173 4.52 -27.51 -16.01
N LEU A 174 3.27 -27.24 -16.43
CA LEU A 174 2.20 -28.25 -16.52
C LEU A 174 2.40 -29.32 -17.61
N LYS A 175 3.33 -29.14 -18.55
CA LYS A 175 3.67 -30.13 -19.58
C LYS A 175 4.91 -30.95 -19.25
N ALA A 176 5.65 -30.55 -18.22
CA ALA A 176 6.87 -31.21 -17.78
C ALA A 176 6.64 -32.20 -16.62
N GLU A 177 5.41 -32.26 -16.11
CA GLU A 177 4.87 -33.30 -15.22
C GLU A 177 4.12 -34.38 -16.02
#